data_AF-A0A9P5YVI6-F1
#
_entry.id   AF-A0A9P5YVI6-F1
#
_cell.length_a   1.000
_cell.length_b   1.000
_cell.length_c   1.000
_cell.angle_alpha   90.00
_cell.angle_beta   90.00
_cell.angle_gamma   90.00
#
_symmetry.space_group_name_H-M   'P 1'
#
loop_
_entity.id
_entity.type
_entity.pdbx_description
1 polymer ?
#
loop_
_entity_poly.entity_id
_entity_poly.type
_entity_poly.pdbx_seq_one_letter_code
_entity_poly.pdbx_strand_id
1 'polypeptide(L)'
;MQEKENTSADIVKRDEIIMNYIKELVPNFADYLRNLNPTDEYPFDLPEIQALCMSKDPINQSSLAPLEGLLIRTLDERRKVHESLEYRLVYTVQRNVLKEIYEHSSRLVKPFHKMNATYPRLAEIYLITKRLGLIDYSKTAEDALSVPFNDVVNLWQKDVNSKLIQLIRDACGPEYVFNPDIVLGLATTFFTCNCRSPKEPFPLRYNQAICHRCNPFDLDSRNDPAMRERYHIFGHTIWEAENVQEIDRFVRFDKNHLDIMQGVVKMCALDPKVAKMDDMDTLNPVFECIACSSPRRGRALMTWVAVLEHQCTLHQSSTDISSIRVVREDAAQKARIFIKKKEERATCKSSKCKFYCSYCNYVVQGFKTYQIHSKQIHKISEVKYEDLVYPLQENRIPPMCMCRFK
;
A
#
# COMPACT_ATOMS: atom_id res chain seq x y z
N MET A 1 24.73 49.52 36.26
CA MET A 1 23.32 49.13 36.02
C MET A 1 22.85 49.64 34.66
N GLN A 2 22.91 50.96 34.43
CA GLN A 2 22.61 51.61 33.13
C GLN A 2 23.24 50.95 31.89
N GLU A 3 24.49 50.48 31.94
CA GLU A 3 25.11 49.76 30.79
C GLU A 3 24.40 48.45 30.40
N LYS A 4 23.76 47.75 31.35
CA LYS A 4 22.97 46.54 31.04
C LYS A 4 21.61 46.89 30.43
N GLU A 5 21.01 47.99 30.87
CA GLU A 5 19.71 48.47 30.36
C GLU A 5 19.85 48.96 28.91
N ASN A 6 20.91 49.72 28.60
CA ASN A 6 21.19 50.18 27.24
C ASN A 6 21.41 49.01 26.25
N THR A 7 22.15 47.97 26.66
CA THR A 7 22.37 46.77 25.81
C THR A 7 21.05 46.05 25.48
N SER A 8 20.11 45.98 26.42
CA SER A 8 18.81 45.34 26.18
C SER A 8 17.97 46.09 25.14
N ALA A 9 17.98 47.43 25.16
CA ALA A 9 17.21 48.24 24.23
C ALA A 9 17.76 48.18 22.79
N ASP A 10 19.09 48.11 22.63
CA ASP A 10 19.71 48.00 21.29
C ASP A 10 19.44 46.62 20.65
N ILE A 11 19.42 45.54 21.44
CA ILE A 11 19.05 44.20 20.95
C ILE A 11 17.63 44.18 20.40
N VAL A 12 16.63 44.66 21.16
CA VAL A 12 15.22 44.69 20.70
C VAL A 12 15.07 45.47 19.39
N LYS A 13 15.80 46.58 19.22
CA LYS A 13 15.78 47.38 18.00
C LYS A 13 16.44 46.65 16.81
N ARG A 14 17.53 45.92 17.05
CA ARG A 14 18.19 45.07 16.04
C ARG A 14 17.26 43.95 15.57
N ASP A 15 16.58 43.29 16.50
CA ASP A 15 15.63 42.22 16.21
C ASP A 15 14.44 42.74 15.38
N GLU A 16 13.93 43.95 15.67
CA GLU A 16 12.87 44.58 14.88
C GLU A 16 13.29 44.86 13.41
N ILE A 17 14.52 45.35 13.19
CA ILE A 17 15.07 45.60 11.84
C ILE A 17 15.14 44.28 11.06
N ILE A 18 15.66 43.22 11.68
CA ILE A 18 15.76 41.88 11.07
C ILE A 18 14.36 41.30 10.80
N MET A 19 13.40 41.44 11.72
CA MET A 19 12.02 41.01 11.51
C MET A 19 11.38 41.70 10.31
N ASN A 20 11.60 43.01 10.14
CA ASN A 20 11.03 43.75 9.03
C ASN A 20 11.69 43.36 7.70
N TYR A 21 13.01 43.19 7.67
CA TYR A 21 13.72 42.66 6.50
C TYR A 21 13.21 41.25 6.11
N ILE A 22 13.00 40.36 7.07
CA ILE A 22 12.46 39.02 6.81
C ILE A 22 11.03 39.06 6.26
N LYS A 23 10.16 39.95 6.76
CA LYS A 23 8.80 40.15 6.22
C LYS A 23 8.80 40.64 4.77
N GLU A 24 9.81 41.44 4.39
CA GLU A 24 10.00 41.90 3.01
C GLU A 24 10.51 40.77 2.09
N LEU A 25 11.43 39.92 2.58
CA LEU A 25 11.98 38.79 1.82
C LEU A 25 10.95 37.69 1.51
N VAL A 26 10.04 37.39 2.44
CA VAL A 26 9.11 36.27 2.31
C VAL A 26 7.65 36.75 2.50
N PRO A 27 6.89 36.92 1.40
CA PRO A 27 5.47 37.24 1.47
C PRO A 27 4.70 36.24 2.33
N ASN A 28 3.75 36.75 3.12
CA ASN A 28 2.93 36.01 4.10
C ASN A 28 3.68 35.44 5.32
N PHE A 29 4.98 35.72 5.48
CA PHE A 29 5.72 35.25 6.66
C PHE A 29 5.21 35.81 8.00
N ALA A 30 4.55 36.97 7.98
CA ALA A 30 3.88 37.53 9.16
C ALA A 30 2.70 36.66 9.68
N ASP A 31 2.09 35.84 8.83
CA ASP A 31 1.05 34.88 9.25
C ASP A 31 1.69 33.63 9.86
N TYR A 32 2.76 33.15 9.24
CA TYR A 32 3.56 32.03 9.74
C TYR A 32 4.13 32.30 11.15
N LEU A 33 4.73 33.48 11.36
CA LEU A 33 5.26 33.90 12.66
C LEU A 33 4.23 33.92 13.79
N ARG A 34 2.95 34.14 13.48
CA ARG A 34 1.87 34.14 14.48
C ARG A 34 1.49 32.74 14.97
N ASN A 35 1.91 31.70 14.24
CA ASN A 35 1.60 30.30 14.54
C ASN A 35 2.79 29.51 15.08
N LEU A 36 4.01 30.07 15.05
CA LEU A 36 5.19 29.46 15.65
C LEU A 36 5.02 29.23 17.15
N ASN A 37 5.51 28.08 17.62
CA ASN A 37 5.58 27.80 19.04
C ASN A 37 6.71 28.65 19.68
N PRO A 38 6.55 29.21 20.89
CA PRO A 38 7.64 29.85 21.62
C PRO A 38 8.89 28.97 21.84
N THR A 39 8.79 27.65 21.67
CA THR A 39 9.94 26.72 21.71
C THR A 39 10.58 26.44 20.35
N ASP A 40 10.01 26.92 19.25
CA ASP A 40 10.61 26.77 17.93
C ASP A 40 11.81 27.71 17.82
N GLU A 41 12.88 27.22 17.20
CA GLU A 41 14.07 28.02 16.91
C GLU A 41 13.67 29.19 15.98
N TYR A 42 14.11 30.41 16.31
CA TYR A 42 13.84 31.63 15.53
C TYR A 42 14.97 31.92 14.54
N PRO A 43 14.78 32.82 13.55
CA PRO A 43 15.88 33.23 12.67
C PRO A 43 17.02 33.90 13.44
N PHE A 44 16.71 34.47 14.61
CA PHE A 44 17.66 35.03 15.58
C PHE A 44 18.62 34.03 16.19
N ASP A 45 18.29 32.73 16.17
CA ASP A 45 19.13 31.69 16.74
C ASP A 45 20.20 31.18 15.75
N LEU A 46 20.14 31.61 14.48
CA LEU A 46 21.17 31.29 13.49
C LEU A 46 22.51 31.93 13.91
N PRO A 47 23.62 31.18 14.00
CA PRO A 47 24.92 31.70 14.43
C PRO A 47 25.40 32.92 13.64
N GLU A 48 25.09 33.00 12.34
CA GLU A 48 25.42 34.12 11.46
C GLU A 48 24.63 35.38 11.82
N ILE A 49 23.35 35.23 12.19
CA ILE A 49 22.50 36.33 12.65
C ILE A 49 22.92 36.76 14.06
N GLN A 50 23.23 35.82 14.96
CA GLN A 50 23.79 36.13 16.28
C GLN A 50 25.12 36.87 16.17
N ALA A 51 26.03 36.45 15.30
CA ALA A 51 27.30 37.13 15.05
C ALA A 51 27.09 38.55 14.51
N LEU A 52 26.11 38.76 13.62
CA LEU A 52 25.73 40.08 13.14
C LEU A 52 25.12 40.94 14.27
N CYS A 53 24.24 40.38 15.08
CA CYS A 53 23.66 41.03 16.28
C CYS A 53 24.70 41.42 17.32
N MET A 54 25.76 40.63 17.49
CA MET A 54 26.88 40.92 18.39
C MET A 54 27.95 41.84 17.77
N SER A 55 27.88 42.13 16.47
CA SER A 55 28.81 43.03 15.80
C SER A 55 28.62 44.49 16.25
N LYS A 56 29.68 45.29 16.20
CA LYS A 56 29.61 46.73 16.51
C LYS A 56 28.98 47.55 15.37
N ASP A 57 28.87 46.96 14.18
CA ASP A 57 28.37 47.63 13.00
C ASP A 57 26.83 47.78 13.04
N PRO A 58 26.27 48.86 12.46
CA PRO A 58 24.83 49.09 12.48
C PRO A 58 24.12 48.12 11.53
N ILE A 59 23.18 47.32 12.06
CA ILE A 59 22.38 46.42 11.24
C ILE A 59 21.47 47.22 10.30
N ASN A 60 21.60 46.94 9.01
CA ASN A 60 20.85 47.56 7.94
C ASN A 60 20.68 46.58 6.76
N GLN A 61 19.95 46.98 5.72
CA GLN A 61 19.68 46.12 4.54
C GLN A 61 20.97 45.58 3.89
N SER A 62 22.02 46.41 3.77
CA SER A 62 23.30 46.02 3.16
C SER A 62 24.07 44.98 4.00
N SER A 63 23.91 44.98 5.33
CA SER A 63 24.52 43.98 6.19
C SER A 63 23.74 42.65 6.22
N LEU A 64 22.44 42.69 5.88
CA LEU A 64 21.57 41.51 5.85
C LEU A 64 21.51 40.83 4.47
N ALA A 65 21.75 41.57 3.38
CA ALA A 65 21.76 41.03 2.01
C ALA A 65 22.68 39.79 1.81
N PRO A 66 23.90 39.71 2.38
CA PRO A 66 24.73 38.50 2.28
C PRO A 66 24.11 37.25 2.93
N LEU A 67 23.17 37.42 3.86
CA LEU A 67 22.50 36.35 4.59
C LEU A 67 21.13 35.98 4.00
N GLU A 68 20.67 36.66 2.95
CA GLU A 68 19.36 36.43 2.32
C GLU A 68 19.16 34.95 1.89
N GLY A 69 20.14 34.37 1.20
CA GLY A 69 20.11 32.96 0.78
C GLY A 69 20.28 31.94 1.90
N LEU A 70 20.65 32.37 3.11
CA LEU A 70 20.57 31.54 4.32
C LEU A 70 19.16 31.65 4.91
N LEU A 71 18.70 32.89 5.16
CA LEU A 71 17.37 33.19 5.70
C LEU A 71 16.26 32.54 4.89
N ILE A 72 16.17 32.77 3.58
CA ILE A 72 15.11 32.20 2.72
C ILE A 72 15.03 30.68 2.85
N ARG A 73 16.18 30.00 2.89
CA ARG A 73 16.27 28.53 3.02
C ARG A 73 15.83 28.06 4.40
N THR A 74 16.34 28.66 5.49
CA THR A 74 15.92 28.31 6.86
C THR A 74 14.42 28.53 7.05
N LEU A 75 13.87 29.61 6.51
CA LEU A 75 12.44 29.92 6.61
C LEU A 75 11.58 28.96 5.79
N ASP A 76 12.00 28.59 4.59
CA ASP A 76 11.34 27.57 3.78
C ASP A 76 11.40 26.17 4.41
N GLU A 77 12.53 25.80 5.00
CA GLU A 77 12.70 24.55 5.75
C GLU A 77 11.78 24.51 6.98
N ARG A 78 11.72 25.58 7.77
CA ARG A 78 10.82 25.66 8.93
C ARG A 78 9.35 25.68 8.52
N ARG A 79 8.98 26.42 7.47
CA ARG A 79 7.62 26.38 6.89
C ARG A 79 7.22 24.94 6.54
N LYS A 80 8.09 24.20 5.83
CA LYS A 80 7.85 22.79 5.49
C LYS A 80 7.70 21.89 6.73
N VAL A 81 8.42 22.16 7.82
CA VAL A 81 8.27 21.44 9.09
C VAL A 81 6.91 21.75 9.74
N HIS A 82 6.50 23.01 9.82
CA HIS A 82 5.20 23.41 10.36
C HIS A 82 4.03 22.85 9.55
N GLU A 83 4.05 23.02 8.23
CA GLU A 83 3.06 22.44 7.32
C GLU A 83 2.98 20.92 7.53
N SER A 84 4.12 20.22 7.65
CA SER A 84 4.16 18.80 7.95
C SER A 84 3.55 18.44 9.31
N LEU A 85 3.66 19.30 10.33
CA LEU A 85 3.04 19.10 11.65
C LEU A 85 1.52 19.37 11.61
N GLU A 86 1.07 20.42 10.93
CA GLU A 86 -0.35 20.69 10.70
C GLU A 86 -1.02 19.55 9.93
N TYR A 87 -0.39 19.11 8.82
CA TYR A 87 -0.81 17.91 8.10
C TYR A 87 -0.86 16.69 9.03
N ARG A 88 0.18 16.47 9.86
CA ARG A 88 0.19 15.34 10.79
C ARG A 88 -0.99 15.37 11.75
N LEU A 89 -1.29 16.52 12.35
CA LEU A 89 -2.41 16.68 13.28
C LEU A 89 -3.75 16.43 12.60
N VAL A 90 -4.00 17.11 11.47
CA VAL A 90 -5.24 16.96 10.67
C VAL A 90 -5.43 15.52 10.23
N TYR A 91 -4.44 14.92 9.57
CA TYR A 91 -4.52 13.54 9.10
C TYR A 91 -4.62 12.53 10.26
N THR A 92 -4.06 12.81 11.44
CA THR A 92 -4.17 11.93 12.62
C THR A 92 -5.61 11.91 13.16
N VAL A 93 -6.25 13.07 13.28
CA VAL A 93 -7.68 13.16 13.65
C VAL A 93 -8.53 12.44 12.61
N GLN A 94 -8.33 12.74 11.33
CA GLN A 94 -9.05 12.11 10.21
C GLN A 94 -8.88 10.59 10.19
N ARG A 95 -7.66 10.08 10.45
CA ARG A 95 -7.36 8.64 10.56
C ARG A 95 -8.10 7.99 11.72
N ASN A 96 -8.22 8.63 12.87
CA ASN A 96 -8.89 8.05 14.03
C ASN A 96 -10.40 7.90 13.75
N VAL A 97 -11.05 8.95 13.27
CA VAL A 97 -12.48 8.92 12.84
C VAL A 97 -12.70 7.84 11.77
N LEU A 98 -11.87 7.81 10.73
CA LEU A 98 -11.94 6.78 9.69
C LEU A 98 -11.71 5.36 10.21
N LYS A 99 -10.80 5.18 11.17
CA LYS A 99 -10.50 3.89 11.77
C LYS A 99 -11.69 3.39 12.56
N GLU A 100 -12.34 4.25 13.34
CA GLU A 100 -13.56 3.93 14.07
C GLU A 100 -14.72 3.58 13.13
N ILE A 101 -14.95 4.38 12.07
CA ILE A 101 -15.90 4.07 10.99
C ILE A 101 -15.65 2.68 10.40
N TYR A 102 -14.39 2.37 10.07
CA TYR A 102 -14.00 1.10 9.47
C TYR A 102 -14.15 -0.08 10.42
N GLU A 103 -13.75 0.08 11.69
CA GLU A 103 -13.89 -0.95 12.73
C GLU A 103 -15.34 -1.18 13.15
N HIS A 104 -16.19 -0.14 13.13
CA HIS A 104 -17.64 -0.28 13.34
C HIS A 104 -18.27 -1.02 12.15
N SER A 105 -18.03 -0.55 10.93
CA SER A 105 -18.62 -1.12 9.70
C SER A 105 -18.20 -2.58 9.46
N SER A 106 -16.94 -2.92 9.73
CA SER A 106 -16.44 -4.31 9.61
C SER A 106 -16.99 -5.27 10.66
N ARG A 107 -17.49 -4.80 11.81
CA ARG A 107 -18.24 -5.63 12.77
C ARG A 107 -19.66 -5.92 12.30
N LEU A 108 -20.31 -4.93 11.66
CA LEU A 108 -21.68 -5.06 11.16
C LEU A 108 -21.76 -5.97 9.92
N VAL A 109 -20.83 -5.81 8.99
CA VAL A 109 -20.81 -6.56 7.73
C VAL A 109 -20.18 -7.95 7.95
N LYS A 110 -20.95 -8.87 8.53
CA LYS A 110 -20.61 -10.31 8.45
C LYS A 110 -20.93 -10.80 7.02
N PRO A 111 -20.02 -11.46 6.28
CA PRO A 111 -18.71 -11.96 6.70
C PRO A 111 -17.53 -11.18 6.08
N PHE A 112 -17.09 -10.08 6.72
CA PHE A 112 -15.83 -9.37 6.42
C PHE A 112 -14.58 -10.29 6.37
N HIS A 113 -14.70 -11.49 6.95
CA HIS A 113 -13.63 -12.48 7.10
C HIS A 113 -13.53 -13.49 5.95
N LYS A 114 -14.36 -13.43 4.89
CA LYS A 114 -14.08 -14.22 3.68
C LYS A 114 -12.76 -13.73 3.09
N MET A 115 -11.72 -14.59 3.05
CA MET A 115 -10.34 -14.25 2.62
C MET A 115 -10.23 -13.52 1.26
N ASN A 116 -11.25 -13.61 0.41
CA ASN A 116 -11.29 -13.02 -0.93
C ASN A 116 -12.14 -11.73 -1.03
N ALA A 117 -12.79 -11.29 0.05
CA ALA A 117 -13.54 -10.05 0.05
C ALA A 117 -12.59 -8.86 -0.12
N THR A 118 -12.82 -8.05 -1.15
CA THR A 118 -12.02 -6.86 -1.46
C THR A 118 -12.65 -5.66 -0.77
N TYR A 119 -11.89 -5.00 0.10
CA TYR A 119 -12.31 -3.82 0.83
C TYR A 119 -11.29 -2.69 0.66
N PRO A 120 -11.73 -1.43 0.60
CA PRO A 120 -10.85 -0.29 0.53
C PRO A 120 -10.02 -0.19 1.81
N ARG A 121 -8.75 0.13 1.63
CA ARG A 121 -7.87 0.50 2.75
C ARG A 121 -8.27 1.87 3.29
N LEU A 122 -7.78 2.19 4.49
CA LEU A 122 -8.11 3.44 5.18
C LEU A 122 -7.83 4.72 4.37
N ALA A 123 -6.71 4.76 3.63
CA ALA A 123 -6.39 5.87 2.72
C ALA A 123 -7.28 5.95 1.47
N GLU A 124 -7.84 4.82 1.02
CA GLU A 124 -8.72 4.76 -0.16
C GLU A 124 -10.12 5.25 0.25
N ILE A 125 -10.58 4.88 1.45
CA ILE A 125 -11.76 5.47 2.10
C ILE A 125 -11.56 6.98 2.30
N TYR A 126 -10.40 7.40 2.81
CA TYR A 126 -10.06 8.82 2.99
C TYR A 126 -10.23 9.63 1.69
N LEU A 127 -9.65 9.17 0.57
CA LEU A 127 -9.77 9.91 -0.69
C LEU A 127 -11.21 9.96 -1.21
N ILE A 128 -11.92 8.83 -1.21
CA ILE A 128 -13.30 8.79 -1.74
C ILE A 128 -14.23 9.65 -0.90
N THR A 129 -14.13 9.56 0.43
CA THR A 129 -14.95 10.36 1.34
C THR A 129 -14.60 11.83 1.30
N LYS A 130 -13.32 12.20 1.16
CA LYS A 130 -12.89 13.59 0.95
C LYS A 130 -13.38 14.14 -0.40
N ARG A 131 -13.17 13.42 -1.49
CA ARG A 131 -13.55 13.80 -2.87
C ARG A 131 -15.05 14.05 -3.01
N LEU A 132 -15.86 13.29 -2.28
CA LEU A 132 -17.31 13.35 -2.32
C LEU A 132 -17.93 14.14 -1.15
N GLY A 133 -17.11 14.75 -0.27
CA GLY A 133 -17.59 15.52 0.89
C GLY A 133 -18.38 14.70 1.92
N LEU A 134 -18.14 13.38 2.01
CA LEU A 134 -19.00 12.44 2.71
C LEU A 134 -18.76 12.35 4.22
N ILE A 135 -17.61 12.82 4.71
CA ILE A 135 -17.25 12.77 6.12
C ILE A 135 -17.14 14.16 6.73
N ASP A 136 -17.86 14.34 7.83
CA ASP A 136 -17.68 15.45 8.76
C ASP A 136 -16.75 15.02 9.91
N TYR A 137 -15.48 15.42 9.82
CA TYR A 137 -14.46 15.07 10.81
C TYR A 137 -14.63 15.79 12.17
N SER A 138 -15.62 16.68 12.31
CA SER A 138 -15.95 17.29 13.61
C SER A 138 -16.88 16.42 14.48
N LYS A 139 -17.44 15.35 13.90
CA LYS A 139 -18.42 14.46 14.54
C LYS A 139 -17.81 13.16 15.06
N THR A 140 -18.60 12.44 15.86
CA THR A 140 -18.35 11.05 16.26
C THR A 140 -18.32 10.14 15.03
N ALA A 141 -17.67 8.98 15.12
CA ALA A 141 -17.61 8.03 14.00
C ALA A 141 -18.99 7.51 13.53
N GLU A 142 -20.00 7.51 14.40
CA GLU A 142 -21.37 7.07 14.06
C GLU A 142 -22.13 8.14 13.26
N ASP A 143 -21.93 9.44 13.58
CA ASP A 143 -22.57 10.57 12.91
C ASP A 143 -21.72 11.18 11.77
N ALA A 144 -20.46 10.79 11.64
CA ALA A 144 -19.50 11.38 10.70
C ALA A 144 -19.77 11.00 9.24
N LEU A 145 -20.33 9.81 8.97
CA LEU A 145 -20.68 9.38 7.61
C LEU A 145 -22.06 9.88 7.18
N SER A 146 -22.10 10.65 6.11
CA SER A 146 -23.36 11.06 5.44
C SER A 146 -24.02 9.96 4.59
N VAL A 147 -23.32 8.84 4.33
CA VAL A 147 -23.81 7.71 3.51
C VAL A 147 -23.44 6.36 4.12
N PRO A 148 -24.21 5.29 3.84
CA PRO A 148 -23.86 3.93 4.22
C PRO A 148 -22.43 3.55 3.77
N PHE A 149 -21.67 2.90 4.66
CA PHE A 149 -20.29 2.49 4.36
C PHE A 149 -20.19 1.58 3.12
N ASN A 150 -21.20 0.75 2.86
CA ASN A 150 -21.26 -0.09 1.66
C ASN A 150 -21.24 0.72 0.36
N ASP A 151 -21.81 1.93 0.34
CA ASP A 151 -21.82 2.78 -0.85
C ASP A 151 -20.42 3.32 -1.14
N VAL A 152 -19.65 3.65 -0.09
CA VAL A 152 -18.22 4.00 -0.20
C VAL A 152 -17.40 2.84 -0.77
N VAL A 153 -17.67 1.60 -0.32
CA VAL A 153 -17.02 0.38 -0.85
C VAL A 153 -17.42 0.13 -2.31
N ASN A 154 -18.68 0.30 -2.67
CA ASN A 154 -19.18 0.11 -4.05
C ASN A 154 -18.56 1.14 -5.01
N LEU A 155 -18.47 2.41 -4.59
CA LEU A 155 -17.82 3.47 -5.36
C LEU A 155 -16.33 3.19 -5.57
N TRP A 156 -15.61 2.83 -4.50
CA TRP A 156 -14.22 2.40 -4.58
C TRP A 156 -14.01 1.25 -5.56
N GLN A 157 -14.81 0.19 -5.43
CA GLN A 157 -14.68 -1.00 -6.26
C GLN A 157 -14.97 -0.68 -7.72
N LYS A 158 -15.95 0.17 -8.01
CA LYS A 158 -16.23 0.66 -9.37
C LYS A 158 -15.04 1.41 -9.97
N ASP A 159 -14.41 2.31 -9.22
CA ASP A 159 -13.29 3.12 -9.69
C ASP A 159 -12.04 2.26 -9.94
N VAL A 160 -11.72 1.35 -9.02
CA VAL A 160 -10.60 0.40 -9.16
C VAL A 160 -10.85 -0.58 -10.30
N ASN A 161 -12.06 -1.13 -10.45
CA ASN A 161 -12.40 -2.05 -11.53
C ASN A 161 -12.31 -1.37 -12.90
N SER A 162 -12.78 -0.13 -13.02
CA SER A 162 -12.71 0.64 -14.26
C SER A 162 -11.26 0.82 -14.74
N LYS A 163 -10.35 1.13 -13.81
CA LYS A 163 -8.91 1.24 -14.07
C LYS A 163 -8.25 -0.12 -14.38
N LEU A 164 -8.56 -1.19 -13.64
CA LEU A 164 -8.07 -2.54 -13.94
C LEU A 164 -8.53 -3.04 -15.32
N ILE A 165 -9.76 -2.71 -15.72
CA ILE A 165 -10.29 -2.95 -17.07
C ILE A 165 -9.53 -2.11 -18.11
N GLN A 166 -9.18 -0.87 -17.80
CA GLN A 166 -8.40 -0.03 -18.70
C GLN A 166 -7.00 -0.59 -18.96
N LEU A 167 -6.30 -1.07 -17.92
CA LEU A 167 -5.01 -1.79 -18.07
C LEU A 167 -5.11 -2.98 -19.03
N ILE A 168 -6.22 -3.71 -19.04
CA ILE A 168 -6.46 -4.82 -19.98
C ILE A 168 -6.61 -4.30 -21.41
N ARG A 169 -7.37 -3.22 -21.63
CA ARG A 169 -7.52 -2.59 -22.96
C ARG A 169 -6.18 -2.10 -23.50
N ASP A 170 -5.43 -1.38 -22.68
CA ASP A 170 -4.17 -0.74 -23.08
C ASP A 170 -3.09 -1.78 -23.40
N ALA A 171 -3.02 -2.88 -22.63
CA ALA A 171 -2.07 -3.96 -22.86
C ALA A 171 -2.46 -4.92 -24.00
N CYS A 172 -3.76 -5.12 -24.24
CA CYS A 172 -4.22 -6.10 -25.22
C CYS A 172 -4.55 -5.51 -26.60
N GLY A 173 -4.82 -4.21 -26.71
CA GLY A 173 -5.19 -3.54 -27.95
C GLY A 173 -6.70 -3.63 -28.28
N PRO A 174 -7.20 -2.81 -29.23
CA PRO A 174 -8.61 -2.74 -29.58
C PRO A 174 -9.14 -4.03 -30.26
N GLU A 175 -8.25 -4.91 -30.74
CA GLU A 175 -8.63 -6.20 -31.31
C GLU A 175 -9.08 -7.23 -30.25
N TYR A 176 -8.72 -7.01 -28.98
CA TYR A 176 -9.07 -7.91 -27.88
C TYR A 176 -10.44 -7.57 -27.31
N VAL A 177 -11.48 -8.22 -27.85
CA VAL A 177 -12.86 -8.08 -27.38
C VAL A 177 -13.11 -8.97 -26.15
N PHE A 178 -13.51 -8.36 -25.04
CA PHE A 178 -13.89 -9.03 -23.79
C PHE A 178 -15.12 -8.38 -23.15
N ASN A 179 -15.82 -9.12 -22.29
CA ASN A 179 -16.93 -8.58 -21.49
C ASN A 179 -16.38 -7.97 -20.18
N PRO A 180 -16.53 -6.64 -19.96
CA PRO A 180 -15.99 -5.96 -18.77
C PRO A 180 -16.58 -6.47 -17.45
N ASP A 181 -17.81 -6.98 -17.45
CA ASP A 181 -18.53 -7.40 -16.22
C ASP A 181 -17.97 -8.71 -15.64
N ILE A 182 -17.31 -9.53 -16.47
CA ILE A 182 -16.76 -10.83 -16.06
C ILE A 182 -15.24 -10.93 -16.17
N VAL A 183 -14.58 -10.06 -16.95
CA VAL A 183 -13.14 -10.21 -17.28
C VAL A 183 -12.27 -10.30 -16.04
N LEU A 184 -12.55 -9.51 -14.99
CA LEU A 184 -11.78 -9.51 -13.75
C LEU A 184 -11.92 -10.82 -12.94
N GLY A 185 -12.96 -11.61 -13.18
CA GLY A 185 -13.20 -12.92 -12.56
C GLY A 185 -12.71 -14.12 -13.38
N LEU A 186 -12.20 -13.93 -14.60
CA LEU A 186 -11.73 -15.02 -15.46
C LEU A 186 -10.45 -15.66 -14.92
N ALA A 187 -10.32 -16.97 -15.11
CA ALA A 187 -9.12 -17.76 -14.79
C ALA A 187 -7.88 -17.34 -15.59
N THR A 188 -8.05 -16.53 -16.63
CA THR A 188 -6.96 -16.02 -17.48
C THR A 188 -6.50 -14.62 -17.12
N THR A 189 -7.22 -13.91 -16.24
CA THR A 189 -6.95 -12.49 -15.94
C THR A 189 -5.98 -12.36 -14.78
N PHE A 190 -4.71 -12.13 -15.13
CA PHE A 190 -3.64 -11.85 -14.18
C PHE A 190 -2.99 -10.49 -14.47
N PHE A 191 -2.81 -9.71 -13.40
CA PHE A 191 -1.96 -8.53 -13.41
C PHE A 191 -0.55 -8.91 -12.96
N THR A 192 0.41 -7.99 -13.08
CA THR A 192 1.78 -8.19 -12.62
C THR A 192 2.28 -6.99 -11.83
N CYS A 193 3.22 -7.23 -10.90
CA CYS A 193 3.95 -6.16 -10.23
C CYS A 193 5.46 -6.30 -10.27
N ASN A 194 6.11 -5.18 -10.63
CA ASN A 194 7.57 -5.04 -10.79
C ASN A 194 8.30 -4.63 -9.48
N CYS A 195 7.53 -4.34 -8.44
CA CYS A 195 7.90 -3.94 -7.09
C CYS A 195 8.93 -4.80 -6.35
N ARG A 196 9.09 -6.08 -6.70
CA ARG A 196 10.15 -6.94 -6.13
C ARG A 196 11.44 -6.87 -6.94
N SER A 197 11.30 -6.82 -8.27
CA SER A 197 12.37 -6.72 -9.25
C SER A 197 11.73 -6.53 -10.64
N PRO A 198 12.22 -5.61 -11.49
CA PRO A 198 11.77 -5.51 -12.88
C PRO A 198 12.00 -6.79 -13.70
N LYS A 199 12.90 -7.68 -13.25
CA LYS A 199 13.22 -8.96 -13.91
C LYS A 199 12.35 -10.13 -13.46
N GLU A 200 11.58 -9.96 -12.40
CA GLU A 200 10.79 -11.04 -11.78
C GLU A 200 9.39 -10.51 -11.43
N PRO A 201 8.56 -10.23 -12.46
CA PRO A 201 7.20 -9.74 -12.26
C PRO A 201 6.41 -10.73 -11.43
N PHE A 202 5.83 -10.26 -10.33
CA PHE A 202 5.00 -11.10 -9.46
C PHE A 202 3.56 -11.11 -9.99
N PRO A 203 3.00 -12.28 -10.39
CA PRO A 203 1.63 -12.34 -10.91
C PRO A 203 0.60 -12.15 -9.78
N LEU A 204 -0.51 -11.50 -10.13
CA LEU A 204 -1.55 -11.07 -9.21
C LEU A 204 -2.93 -11.41 -9.80
N ARG A 205 -3.72 -12.21 -9.08
CA ARG A 205 -5.16 -12.32 -9.34
C ARG A 205 -5.86 -11.00 -9.02
N TYR A 206 -7.06 -10.78 -9.54
CA TYR A 206 -7.88 -9.58 -9.32
C TYR A 206 -7.89 -9.08 -7.85
N ASN A 207 -8.26 -9.93 -6.89
CA ASN A 207 -8.27 -9.57 -5.48
C ASN A 207 -6.87 -9.22 -4.93
N GLN A 208 -5.82 -9.87 -5.42
CA GLN A 208 -4.43 -9.58 -5.06
C GLN A 208 -3.93 -8.28 -5.68
N ALA A 209 -4.39 -7.92 -6.89
CA ALA A 209 -4.03 -6.68 -7.58
C ALA A 209 -4.64 -5.45 -6.89
N ILE A 210 -5.92 -5.52 -6.51
CA ILE A 210 -6.58 -4.49 -5.68
C ILE A 210 -5.84 -4.34 -4.35
N CYS A 211 -5.65 -5.45 -3.63
CA CYS A 211 -5.01 -5.45 -2.32
C CYS A 211 -3.48 -5.29 -2.39
N HIS A 212 -2.87 -5.06 -3.56
CA HIS A 212 -1.41 -5.05 -3.71
C HIS A 212 -0.77 -3.84 -3.05
N ARG A 213 0.05 -4.07 -2.02
CA ARG A 213 0.61 -3.01 -1.15
C ARG A 213 1.93 -2.45 -1.65
N CYS A 214 2.20 -2.57 -2.94
CA CYS A 214 3.45 -2.13 -3.49
C CYS A 214 3.40 -0.64 -3.81
N ASN A 215 4.54 0.00 -3.56
CA ASN A 215 4.57 1.25 -2.84
C ASN A 215 5.26 2.33 -3.69
N PRO A 216 4.51 3.25 -4.32
CA PRO A 216 5.01 4.54 -4.82
C PRO A 216 5.66 5.48 -3.79
N PHE A 217 6.39 4.94 -2.80
CA PHE A 217 7.59 5.59 -2.27
C PHE A 217 8.74 5.43 -3.26
N ASP A 218 8.44 5.79 -4.50
CA ASP A 218 9.42 6.18 -5.50
C ASP A 218 10.17 7.41 -4.98
N LEU A 219 11.37 7.68 -5.49
CA LEU A 219 12.25 8.68 -4.86
C LEU A 219 11.68 10.10 -4.87
N ASP A 220 10.79 10.41 -5.82
CA ASP A 220 10.19 11.74 -6.01
C ASP A 220 9.08 12.06 -5.00
N SER A 221 8.31 11.08 -4.51
CA SER A 221 7.26 11.31 -3.50
C SER A 221 7.82 11.65 -2.12
N ARG A 222 9.15 11.56 -1.94
CA ARG A 222 9.85 12.15 -0.80
C ARG A 222 9.76 13.67 -0.79
N ASN A 223 9.59 14.34 -1.92
CA ASN A 223 9.65 15.80 -2.03
C ASN A 223 8.31 16.50 -1.70
N ASP A 224 7.19 15.77 -1.67
CA ASP A 224 5.90 16.27 -1.20
C ASP A 224 5.71 15.93 0.30
N PRO A 225 5.70 16.93 1.22
CA PRO A 225 5.48 16.71 2.65
C PRO A 225 4.09 16.15 2.95
N ALA A 226 3.05 16.57 2.21
CA ALA A 226 1.67 16.16 2.44
C ALA A 226 1.45 14.70 2.00
N MET A 227 2.04 14.26 0.89
CA MET A 227 2.04 12.86 0.47
C MET A 227 2.85 11.99 1.44
N ARG A 228 4.00 12.48 1.89
CA ARG A 228 4.85 11.80 2.88
C ARG A 228 4.12 11.57 4.20
N GLU A 229 3.48 12.61 4.73
CA GLU A 229 2.76 12.53 6.01
C GLU A 229 1.49 11.68 5.90
N ARG A 230 0.73 11.81 4.79
CA ARG A 230 -0.40 10.93 4.48
C ARG A 230 0.03 9.45 4.49
N TYR A 231 1.18 9.12 3.91
CA TYR A 231 1.71 7.76 3.96
C TYR A 231 2.17 7.34 5.37
N HIS A 232 2.85 8.20 6.13
CA HIS A 232 3.23 7.89 7.51
C HIS A 232 2.01 7.53 8.37
N ILE A 233 0.89 8.21 8.14
CA ILE A 233 -0.34 8.06 8.92
C ILE A 233 -1.17 6.87 8.45
N PHE A 234 -1.46 6.74 7.16
CA PHE A 234 -2.28 5.63 6.66
C PHE A 234 -1.52 4.33 6.40
N GLY A 235 -0.19 4.38 6.21
CA GLY A 235 0.68 3.20 6.08
C GLY A 235 0.82 2.63 4.66
N HIS A 236 0.23 3.27 3.65
CA HIS A 236 0.29 2.87 2.24
C HIS A 236 -0.07 4.06 1.34
N THR A 237 0.40 3.99 0.10
CA THR A 237 -0.02 4.85 -1.01
C THR A 237 -1.44 4.50 -1.45
N ILE A 238 -2.16 5.46 -2.04
CA ILE A 238 -3.54 5.26 -2.47
C ILE A 238 -3.58 4.80 -3.93
N TRP A 239 -4.57 3.97 -4.26
CA TRP A 239 -4.91 3.56 -5.63
C TRP A 239 -5.45 4.71 -6.51
N GLU A 240 -5.63 5.89 -5.93
CA GLU A 240 -5.86 7.17 -6.62
C GLU A 240 -4.71 8.13 -6.30
N ALA A 241 -3.50 7.80 -6.74
CA ALA A 241 -2.60 8.87 -7.17
C ALA A 241 -3.31 9.61 -8.31
N GLU A 242 -3.37 10.94 -8.25
CA GLU A 242 -4.10 11.76 -9.21
C GLU A 242 -3.52 11.61 -10.64
N ASN A 243 -2.24 11.23 -10.72
CA ASN A 243 -1.61 10.73 -11.94
C ASN A 243 -1.89 9.24 -12.14
N VAL A 244 -2.83 8.89 -13.03
CA VAL A 244 -3.09 7.50 -13.46
C VAL A 244 -1.80 6.78 -13.89
N GLN A 245 -0.87 7.53 -14.52
CA GLN A 245 0.45 7.09 -14.95
C GLN A 245 1.31 6.46 -13.83
N GLU A 246 1.03 6.74 -12.55
CA GLU A 246 1.76 6.13 -11.43
C GLU A 246 1.29 4.69 -11.13
N ILE A 247 0.04 4.34 -11.42
CA ILE A 247 -0.50 2.99 -11.20
C ILE A 247 0.18 2.01 -12.18
N ASP A 248 0.26 2.41 -13.45
CA ASP A 248 0.83 1.64 -14.56
C ASP A 248 2.31 1.25 -14.31
N ARG A 249 3.04 2.05 -13.51
CA ARG A 249 4.42 1.73 -13.08
C ARG A 249 4.49 0.46 -12.23
N PHE A 250 3.48 0.21 -11.39
CA PHE A 250 3.48 -0.86 -10.38
C PHE A 250 2.57 -2.02 -10.71
N VAL A 251 1.36 -1.78 -11.21
CA VAL A 251 0.39 -2.82 -11.56
C VAL A 251 0.05 -2.69 -13.04
N ARG A 252 0.40 -3.71 -13.83
CA ARG A 252 0.16 -3.75 -15.27
C ARG A 252 -0.47 -5.08 -15.69
N PHE A 253 -1.25 -5.07 -16.76
CA PHE A 253 -1.67 -6.30 -17.43
C PHE A 253 -0.59 -6.74 -18.43
N ASP A 254 -0.40 -8.05 -18.63
CA ASP A 254 0.64 -8.59 -19.53
C ASP A 254 0.01 -9.60 -20.49
N LYS A 255 0.07 -9.31 -21.80
CA LYS A 255 -0.53 -10.14 -22.86
C LYS A 255 0.10 -11.54 -22.92
N ASN A 256 1.40 -11.69 -22.60
CA ASN A 256 2.04 -13.00 -22.55
C ASN A 256 1.49 -13.84 -21.38
N HIS A 257 1.13 -13.20 -20.26
CA HIS A 257 0.56 -13.89 -19.11
C HIS A 257 -0.87 -14.34 -19.40
N LEU A 258 -1.65 -13.52 -20.11
CA LEU A 258 -2.93 -13.91 -20.67
C LEU A 258 -2.78 -15.16 -21.56
N ASP A 259 -1.85 -15.15 -22.53
CA ASP A 259 -1.65 -16.28 -23.46
C ASP A 259 -1.23 -17.57 -22.76
N ILE A 260 -0.28 -17.49 -21.80
CA ILE A 260 0.11 -18.63 -20.95
C ILE A 260 -1.10 -19.20 -20.22
N MET A 261 -1.92 -18.34 -19.59
CA MET A 261 -3.07 -18.81 -18.80
C MET A 261 -4.23 -19.29 -19.66
N GLN A 262 -4.44 -18.74 -20.87
CA GLN A 262 -5.35 -19.34 -21.85
C GLN A 262 -4.92 -20.79 -22.17
N GLY A 263 -3.62 -21.02 -22.31
CA GLY A 263 -3.04 -22.36 -22.46
C GLY A 263 -3.35 -23.29 -21.29
N VAL A 264 -3.07 -22.84 -20.06
CA VAL A 264 -3.34 -23.59 -18.81
C VAL A 264 -4.82 -23.97 -18.69
N VAL A 265 -5.73 -23.05 -18.98
CA VAL A 265 -7.18 -23.29 -18.93
C VAL A 265 -7.65 -24.27 -20.02
N LYS A 266 -7.13 -24.13 -21.26
CA LYS A 266 -7.38 -25.10 -22.35
C LYS A 266 -6.90 -26.51 -22.02
N MET A 267 -5.78 -26.67 -21.30
CA MET A 267 -5.31 -28.00 -20.86
C MET A 267 -6.28 -28.69 -19.88
N CYS A 268 -7.13 -27.92 -19.19
CA CYS A 268 -8.20 -28.42 -18.34
C CYS A 268 -9.54 -28.61 -19.07
N ALA A 269 -9.55 -28.56 -20.41
CA ALA A 269 -10.74 -28.66 -21.26
C ALA A 269 -11.82 -27.59 -20.98
N LEU A 270 -11.42 -26.42 -20.48
CA LEU A 270 -12.28 -25.26 -20.29
C LEU A 270 -12.08 -24.20 -21.39
N ASP A 271 -13.11 -23.39 -21.66
CA ASP A 271 -12.99 -22.22 -22.55
C ASP A 271 -12.41 -21.02 -21.79
N PRO A 272 -11.21 -20.53 -22.14
CA PRO A 272 -10.58 -19.40 -21.47
C PRO A 272 -11.32 -18.06 -21.59
N LYS A 273 -12.32 -17.94 -22.48
CA LYS A 273 -13.12 -16.71 -22.60
C LYS A 273 -14.18 -16.57 -21.51
N VAL A 274 -14.56 -17.67 -20.85
CA VAL A 274 -15.67 -17.71 -19.88
C VAL A 274 -15.32 -18.42 -18.57
N ALA A 275 -14.29 -19.27 -18.55
CA ALA A 275 -13.83 -19.96 -17.35
C ALA A 275 -13.39 -18.97 -16.26
N LYS A 276 -13.98 -19.10 -15.08
CA LYS A 276 -13.73 -18.27 -13.90
C LYS A 276 -12.62 -18.87 -13.04
N MET A 277 -12.03 -18.05 -12.16
CA MET A 277 -11.07 -18.54 -11.17
C MET A 277 -11.67 -19.66 -10.30
N ASP A 278 -12.95 -19.54 -9.92
CA ASP A 278 -13.68 -20.55 -9.13
C ASP A 278 -13.79 -21.91 -9.86
N ASP A 279 -13.85 -21.94 -11.20
CA ASP A 279 -13.90 -23.19 -11.97
C ASP A 279 -12.56 -23.93 -11.87
N MET A 280 -11.45 -23.20 -12.00
CA MET A 280 -10.10 -23.76 -11.86
C MET A 280 -9.76 -24.13 -10.42
N ASP A 281 -10.19 -23.34 -9.43
CA ASP A 281 -10.04 -23.65 -8.00
C ASP A 281 -10.89 -24.88 -7.60
N THR A 282 -12.06 -25.08 -8.22
CA THR A 282 -12.92 -26.28 -8.04
C THR A 282 -12.31 -27.53 -8.67
N LEU A 283 -11.80 -27.44 -9.91
CA LEU A 283 -11.09 -28.54 -10.56
C LEU A 283 -9.78 -28.91 -9.84
N ASN A 284 -9.15 -27.93 -9.19
CA ASN A 284 -7.86 -28.04 -8.50
C ASN A 284 -6.81 -28.89 -9.27
N PRO A 285 -6.52 -28.56 -10.55
CA PRO A 285 -5.60 -29.33 -11.37
C PRO A 285 -4.15 -29.14 -10.89
N VAL A 286 -3.38 -30.22 -10.96
CA VAL A 286 -1.93 -30.19 -10.71
C VAL A 286 -1.19 -30.22 -12.03
N PHE A 287 -0.22 -29.33 -12.17
CA PHE A 287 0.64 -29.22 -13.34
C PHE A 287 2.06 -29.68 -13.03
N GLU A 288 2.74 -30.20 -14.05
CA GLU A 288 4.17 -30.53 -14.04
C GLU A 288 4.90 -29.72 -15.11
N CYS A 289 6.02 -29.10 -14.74
CA CYS A 289 6.98 -28.56 -15.70
C CYS A 289 8.07 -29.60 -16.02
N ILE A 290 7.97 -30.20 -17.21
CA ILE A 290 8.89 -31.24 -17.69
C ILE A 290 10.32 -30.71 -17.80
N ALA A 291 10.50 -29.46 -18.24
CA ALA A 291 11.81 -28.83 -18.35
C ALA A 291 12.51 -28.65 -16.98
N CYS A 292 11.75 -28.58 -15.89
CA CYS A 292 12.28 -28.47 -14.53
C CYS A 292 12.32 -29.81 -13.76
N SER A 293 11.60 -30.84 -14.23
CA SER A 293 11.65 -32.19 -13.68
C SER A 293 13.00 -32.86 -13.99
N SER A 294 13.65 -33.43 -12.97
CA SER A 294 14.94 -34.13 -13.15
C SER A 294 15.16 -35.22 -12.10
N PRO A 295 15.98 -36.25 -12.37
CA PRO A 295 16.26 -37.31 -11.40
C PRO A 295 16.81 -36.82 -10.05
N ARG A 296 17.52 -35.68 -10.03
CA ARG A 296 18.11 -35.11 -8.81
C ARG A 296 17.15 -34.23 -8.00
N ARG A 297 16.24 -33.50 -8.66
CA ARG A 297 15.29 -32.58 -8.00
C ARG A 297 13.89 -33.17 -7.83
N GLY A 298 13.61 -34.31 -8.45
CA GLY A 298 12.28 -34.87 -8.57
C GLY A 298 11.44 -34.15 -9.63
N ARG A 299 10.11 -34.29 -9.52
CA ARG A 299 9.14 -33.70 -10.43
C ARG A 299 8.78 -32.26 -10.02
N ALA A 300 8.75 -31.33 -10.96
CA ALA A 300 8.40 -29.95 -10.71
C ALA A 300 6.87 -29.76 -10.71
N LEU A 301 6.22 -30.15 -9.61
CA LEU A 301 4.76 -30.14 -9.46
C LEU A 301 4.24 -28.84 -8.82
N MET A 302 3.12 -28.31 -9.33
CA MET A 302 2.57 -27.01 -8.91
C MET A 302 1.04 -26.92 -9.12
N THR A 303 0.39 -25.95 -8.47
CA THR A 303 -1.01 -25.58 -8.71
C THR A 303 -1.15 -24.75 -9.99
N TRP A 304 -2.37 -24.61 -10.51
CA TRP A 304 -2.64 -23.79 -11.70
C TRP A 304 -2.18 -22.33 -11.59
N VAL A 305 -2.39 -21.70 -10.42
CA VAL A 305 -1.91 -20.32 -10.14
C VAL A 305 -0.38 -20.24 -10.16
N ALA A 306 0.29 -21.27 -9.63
CA ALA A 306 1.75 -21.32 -9.56
C ALA A 306 2.43 -21.59 -10.91
N VAL A 307 1.71 -22.02 -11.95
CA VAL A 307 2.26 -22.14 -13.32
C VAL A 307 2.77 -20.81 -13.82
N LEU A 308 2.01 -19.72 -13.63
CA LEU A 308 2.41 -18.40 -14.10
C LEU A 308 3.64 -17.88 -13.35
N GLU A 309 3.65 -17.99 -12.01
CA GLU A 309 4.81 -17.61 -11.20
C GLU A 309 6.06 -18.43 -11.58
N HIS A 310 5.90 -19.72 -11.86
CA HIS A 310 6.98 -20.59 -12.33
C HIS A 310 7.54 -20.13 -13.69
N GLN A 311 6.67 -19.85 -14.67
CA GLN A 311 7.08 -19.35 -15.98
C GLN A 311 7.81 -18.00 -15.89
N CYS A 312 7.29 -17.06 -15.10
CA CYS A 312 7.94 -15.76 -14.85
C CYS A 312 9.34 -15.92 -14.24
N THR A 313 9.47 -16.78 -13.22
CA THR A 313 10.66 -16.82 -12.36
C THR A 313 11.77 -17.77 -12.81
N LEU A 314 11.48 -18.74 -13.68
CA LEU A 314 12.43 -19.75 -14.15
C LEU A 314 12.56 -19.84 -15.68
N HIS A 315 11.55 -19.41 -16.44
CA HIS A 315 11.54 -19.45 -17.91
C HIS A 315 11.43 -18.05 -18.56
N GLN A 316 11.67 -16.99 -17.77
CA GLN A 316 11.73 -15.60 -18.22
C GLN A 316 10.47 -15.14 -18.99
N SER A 317 9.30 -15.62 -18.58
CA SER A 317 8.01 -15.36 -19.24
C SER A 317 7.95 -15.78 -20.73
N SER A 318 8.69 -16.83 -21.11
CA SER A 318 8.45 -17.51 -22.38
C SER A 318 6.98 -17.91 -22.51
N THR A 319 6.37 -17.59 -23.65
CA THR A 319 5.00 -17.99 -24.00
C THR A 319 4.88 -19.49 -24.30
N ASP A 320 6.00 -20.22 -24.36
CA ASP A 320 6.02 -21.66 -24.59
C ASP A 320 5.55 -22.47 -23.36
N ILE A 321 4.27 -22.80 -23.37
CA ILE A 321 3.62 -23.71 -22.44
C ILE A 321 3.87 -25.19 -22.73
N SER A 322 4.60 -25.57 -23.80
CA SER A 322 4.79 -26.99 -24.19
C SER A 322 5.51 -27.83 -23.12
N SER A 323 6.30 -27.16 -22.27
CA SER A 323 6.98 -27.73 -21.11
C SER A 323 6.03 -28.07 -19.95
N ILE A 324 4.81 -27.52 -19.94
CA ILE A 324 3.79 -27.72 -18.90
C ILE A 324 2.82 -28.83 -19.33
N ARG A 325 2.49 -29.75 -18.41
CA ARG A 325 1.43 -30.75 -18.61
C ARG A 325 0.56 -30.93 -17.37
N VAL A 326 -0.72 -31.25 -17.58
CA VAL A 326 -1.61 -31.69 -16.50
C VAL A 326 -1.18 -33.07 -16.01
N VAL A 327 -1.11 -33.23 -14.69
CA VAL A 327 -0.76 -34.48 -14.03
C VAL A 327 -2.01 -35.35 -13.90
N ARG A 328 -1.88 -36.65 -14.20
CA ARG A 328 -2.95 -37.64 -14.00
C ARG A 328 -3.44 -37.64 -12.55
N GLU A 329 -4.74 -37.81 -12.36
CA GLU A 329 -5.41 -37.63 -11.07
C GLU A 329 -4.82 -38.48 -9.92
N ASP A 330 -4.40 -39.72 -10.21
CA ASP A 330 -3.77 -40.63 -9.24
C ASP A 330 -2.45 -40.10 -8.66
N ALA A 331 -1.69 -39.35 -9.46
CA ALA A 331 -0.48 -38.65 -9.03
C ALA A 331 -0.80 -37.23 -8.51
N ALA A 332 -1.83 -36.58 -9.05
CA ALA A 332 -2.28 -35.25 -8.61
C ALA A 332 -2.74 -35.26 -7.16
N GLN A 333 -3.50 -36.26 -6.71
CA GLN A 333 -3.93 -36.39 -5.31
C GLN A 333 -2.76 -36.39 -4.32
N LYS A 334 -1.72 -37.18 -4.61
CA LYS A 334 -0.48 -37.20 -3.81
C LYS A 334 0.22 -35.84 -3.85
N ALA A 335 0.30 -35.21 -5.02
CA ALA A 335 0.91 -33.90 -5.20
C ALA A 335 0.18 -32.79 -4.41
N ARG A 336 -1.16 -32.76 -4.42
CA ARG A 336 -1.98 -31.81 -3.63
C ARG A 336 -1.65 -31.88 -2.14
N ILE A 337 -1.49 -33.08 -1.58
CA ILE A 337 -1.08 -33.29 -0.17
C ILE A 337 0.32 -32.70 0.10
N PHE A 338 1.29 -32.92 -0.79
CA PHE A 338 2.64 -32.36 -0.65
C PHE A 338 2.69 -30.84 -0.82
N ILE A 339 1.92 -30.29 -1.77
CA ILE A 339 1.78 -28.85 -2.01
C ILE A 339 1.18 -28.18 -0.77
N LYS A 340 0.02 -28.64 -0.29
CA LYS A 340 -0.64 -28.12 0.91
C LYS A 340 0.31 -28.14 2.12
N LYS A 341 0.99 -29.28 2.36
CA LYS A 341 1.98 -29.41 3.45
C LYS A 341 3.19 -28.47 3.29
N LYS A 342 3.57 -28.11 2.06
CA LYS A 342 4.63 -27.13 1.78
C LYS A 342 4.16 -25.70 2.04
N GLU A 343 2.94 -25.36 1.67
CA GLU A 343 2.30 -24.05 1.90
C GLU A 343 2.04 -23.80 3.38
N GLU A 344 1.55 -24.79 4.11
CA GLU A 344 1.43 -24.79 5.57
C GLU A 344 2.80 -24.53 6.22
N ARG A 345 3.85 -25.26 5.81
CA ARG A 345 5.23 -25.05 6.30
C ARG A 345 5.77 -23.65 5.97
N ALA A 346 5.49 -23.12 4.79
CA ALA A 346 5.90 -21.77 4.40
C ALA A 346 5.21 -20.71 5.28
N THR A 347 3.91 -20.88 5.54
CA THR A 347 3.12 -20.02 6.42
C THR A 347 3.63 -20.07 7.86
N CYS A 348 3.88 -21.28 8.39
CA CYS A 348 4.42 -21.51 9.73
C CYS A 348 5.80 -20.87 9.98
N LYS A 349 6.66 -20.81 8.95
CA LYS A 349 8.00 -20.21 9.08
C LYS A 349 7.98 -18.70 9.30
N SER A 350 6.89 -18.02 8.97
CA SER A 350 6.73 -16.59 9.26
C SER A 350 6.28 -16.37 10.71
N SER A 351 7.22 -16.47 11.65
CA SER A 351 7.05 -16.04 13.05
C SER A 351 6.71 -14.54 13.21
N LYS A 352 6.81 -13.77 12.11
CA LYS A 352 6.46 -12.36 12.02
C LYS A 352 5.05 -12.11 11.43
N CYS A 353 4.25 -13.13 11.10
CA CYS A 353 2.85 -12.93 10.72
C CYS A 353 1.97 -12.84 11.97
N LYS A 354 1.15 -11.79 12.08
CA LYS A 354 0.02 -11.79 13.00
C LYS A 354 -1.23 -12.35 12.31
N PHE A 355 -2.14 -12.90 13.10
CA PHE A 355 -3.43 -13.46 12.70
C PHE A 355 -4.50 -12.99 13.69
N TYR A 356 -5.71 -12.74 13.23
CA TYR A 356 -6.90 -12.59 14.08
C TYR A 356 -7.62 -13.94 14.18
N CYS A 357 -8.05 -14.32 15.38
CA CYS A 357 -8.97 -15.43 15.53
C CYS A 357 -10.37 -15.07 15.02
N SER A 358 -10.88 -15.83 14.04
CA SER A 358 -12.24 -15.68 13.49
C SER A 358 -13.37 -15.77 14.53
N TYR A 359 -13.11 -16.38 15.69
CA TYR A 359 -14.09 -16.64 16.74
C TYR A 359 -14.16 -15.54 17.83
N CYS A 360 -13.07 -14.81 18.07
CA CYS A 360 -13.03 -13.78 19.13
C CYS A 360 -12.21 -12.54 18.82
N ASN A 361 -11.68 -12.41 17.59
CA ASN A 361 -10.81 -11.31 17.14
C ASN A 361 -9.55 -11.09 17.99
N TYR A 362 -9.10 -12.09 18.75
CA TYR A 362 -7.81 -12.01 19.45
C TYR A 362 -6.65 -12.11 18.46
N VAL A 363 -5.64 -11.24 18.62
CA VAL A 363 -4.46 -11.18 17.75
C VAL A 363 -3.37 -12.11 18.28
N VAL A 364 -2.92 -13.04 17.44
CA VAL A 364 -1.86 -14.01 17.74
C VAL A 364 -0.70 -13.89 16.77
N GLN A 365 0.52 -14.07 17.25
CA GLN A 365 1.72 -14.02 16.43
C GLN A 365 2.20 -15.44 16.05
N GLY A 366 2.17 -15.76 14.76
CA GLY A 366 2.54 -17.05 14.19
C GLY A 366 1.42 -18.09 14.25
N PHE A 367 1.36 -18.97 13.24
CA PHE A 367 0.33 -20.00 13.11
C PHE A 367 0.32 -21.00 14.29
N LYS A 368 1.49 -21.35 14.84
CA LYS A 368 1.57 -22.23 16.03
C LYS A 368 0.83 -21.63 17.23
N THR A 369 0.96 -20.32 17.45
CA THR A 369 0.25 -19.59 18.51
C THR A 369 -1.25 -19.53 18.24
N TYR A 370 -1.64 -19.39 16.97
CA TYR A 370 -3.04 -19.50 16.54
C TYR A 370 -3.65 -20.87 16.86
N GLN A 371 -2.95 -21.96 16.56
CA GLN A 371 -3.40 -23.32 16.86
C GLN A 371 -3.56 -23.54 18.38
N ILE A 372 -2.60 -23.05 19.18
CA ILE A 372 -2.67 -23.12 20.65
C ILE A 372 -3.89 -22.34 21.17
N HIS A 373 -4.06 -21.08 20.73
CA HIS A 373 -5.19 -20.23 21.10
C HIS A 373 -6.53 -20.89 20.75
N SER A 374 -6.70 -21.37 19.52
CA SER A 374 -7.95 -21.94 19.04
C SER A 374 -8.32 -23.24 19.78
N LYS A 375 -7.32 -24.06 20.11
CA LYS A 375 -7.52 -25.28 20.90
C LYS A 375 -7.84 -24.99 22.37
N GLN A 376 -7.16 -24.01 22.98
CA GLN A 376 -7.34 -23.71 24.41
C GLN A 376 -8.62 -22.93 24.69
N ILE A 377 -8.90 -21.89 23.89
CA ILE A 377 -10.03 -20.97 24.10
C ILE A 377 -11.31 -21.52 23.44
N HIS A 378 -11.26 -21.85 22.15
CA HIS A 378 -12.45 -22.22 21.35
C HIS A 378 -12.71 -23.73 21.27
N LYS A 379 -11.85 -24.55 21.90
CA LYS A 379 -11.90 -26.02 21.89
C LYS A 379 -11.82 -26.65 20.49
N ILE A 380 -11.28 -25.92 19.52
CA ILE A 380 -11.08 -26.39 18.14
C ILE A 380 -9.91 -27.37 18.12
N SER A 381 -10.18 -28.65 17.83
CA SER A 381 -9.18 -29.72 17.81
C SER A 381 -8.24 -29.63 16.61
N GLU A 382 -8.77 -29.23 15.45
CA GLU A 382 -8.05 -29.04 14.19
C GLU A 382 -8.40 -27.67 13.61
N VAL A 383 -7.43 -26.74 13.64
CA VAL A 383 -7.53 -25.46 12.94
C VAL A 383 -7.27 -25.70 11.46
N LYS A 384 -8.20 -25.26 10.63
CA LYS A 384 -8.05 -25.25 9.17
C LYS A 384 -7.48 -23.92 8.70
N TYR A 385 -7.05 -23.84 7.44
CA TYR A 385 -6.48 -22.59 6.91
C TYR A 385 -7.55 -21.51 6.76
N GLU A 386 -8.78 -21.92 6.49
CA GLU A 386 -9.96 -21.07 6.32
C GLU A 386 -10.39 -20.38 7.64
N ASP A 387 -9.97 -20.90 8.79
CA ASP A 387 -10.18 -20.25 10.09
C ASP A 387 -9.29 -19.01 10.28
N LEU A 388 -8.20 -18.89 9.53
CA LEU A 388 -7.22 -17.82 9.70
C LEU A 388 -7.71 -16.49 9.11
N VAL A 389 -7.96 -15.51 9.96
CA VAL A 389 -8.18 -14.13 9.51
C VAL A 389 -6.85 -13.39 9.54
N TYR A 390 -6.45 -12.79 8.42
CA TYR A 390 -5.29 -11.91 8.39
C TYR A 390 -5.65 -10.51 8.89
N PRO A 391 -4.76 -9.82 9.63
CA PRO A 391 -4.97 -8.44 10.04
C PRO A 391 -5.26 -7.50 8.88
N LEU A 392 -6.46 -6.91 8.88
CA LEU A 392 -6.82 -5.79 8.01
C LEU A 392 -5.83 -4.63 8.14
N GLN A 393 -5.15 -4.49 9.30
CA GLN A 393 -4.15 -3.44 9.56
C GLN A 393 -2.69 -3.88 9.43
N GLU A 394 -2.38 -5.13 9.04
CA GLU A 394 -0.99 -5.52 8.71
C GLU A 394 -0.77 -5.92 7.25
N ASN A 395 -1.48 -5.30 6.30
CA ASN A 395 -1.00 -4.97 4.94
C ASN A 395 -0.15 -6.05 4.22
N ARG A 396 -0.48 -7.31 4.45
CA ARG A 396 0.07 -8.50 3.82
C ARG A 396 -1.11 -9.19 3.17
N ILE A 397 -1.15 -9.15 1.85
CA ILE A 397 -1.60 -10.34 1.12
C ILE A 397 -0.86 -11.51 1.79
N PRO A 398 -1.54 -12.57 2.27
CA PRO A 398 -0.86 -13.73 2.84
C PRO A 398 0.30 -14.07 1.93
N PRO A 399 1.55 -14.02 2.41
CA PRO A 399 2.65 -14.22 1.51
C PRO A 399 2.51 -15.66 1.04
N MET A 400 2.17 -15.84 -0.24
CA MET A 400 2.55 -17.01 -0.99
C MET A 400 4.07 -16.97 -1.03
N CYS A 401 4.65 -17.34 0.10
CA CYS A 401 6.06 -17.22 0.43
C CYS A 401 6.76 -18.45 -0.16
N MET A 402 6.57 -18.63 -1.47
CA MET A 402 7.27 -19.59 -2.29
C MET A 402 8.67 -19.05 -2.56
N CYS A 403 9.39 -18.73 -1.48
CA CYS A 403 10.80 -18.38 -1.56
C CYS A 403 11.54 -19.50 -2.28
N ARG A 404 12.31 -19.11 -3.29
CA ARG A 404 13.31 -19.96 -3.94
C ARG A 404 14.20 -20.59 -2.87
N PHE A 405 14.29 -21.91 -2.89
CA PHE A 405 15.41 -22.63 -2.29
C PHE A 405 16.30 -23.09 -3.45
N LYS A 406 17.57 -22.70 -3.40
CA LYS A 406 18.63 -23.33 -4.22
C LYS A 406 19.00 -24.68 -3.61
#